data_AF-A0A9Q1F7H4-F1
#
_entry.id   AF-A0A9Q1F7H4-F1
#
_cell.length_a   1.000
_cell.length_b   1.000
_cell.length_c   1.000
_cell.angle_alpha   90.00
_cell.angle_beta   90.00
_cell.angle_gamma   90.00
#
_symmetry.space_group_name_H-M   'P 1'
#
loop_
_entity.id
_entity.type
_entity.pdbx_description
1 polymer ?
#
loop_
_entity_poly.entity_id
_entity_poly.type
_entity_poly.pdbx_seq_one_letter_code
_entity_poly.pdbx_strand_id
1 'polypeptide(L)'
;MWRDKEELFQNVLSQVAEQFSRAFKINELKTEVTNRLAMLEKRVELEGLKVVEIEKCRRDIKKLREEMASRNNSSFLDDNRKLMPRRDVPSYTKYRLSQQTIDALRKPAFDIWLWESNEEIVETLRQPVFNVWQWEHHEMLSCLEHMYHDLGLVKDFNINPITLKRWLLCIHDNYRNNPFHNFRHCFCVTQMMYSMISLCSLQEKFTQVDILILMTAAVCHDLDHPGYNNTYQINARTELAVRYNDISPLENHHCAVAFQIFSQPDCNIFSNFDPEAFKQIRQGTITLILATDMARHGEILDSFKQKVDSFDFTNEEHVTCLKMVLIKCCDISNEVRPMEVAEPWVDCLLEEYFMQSDREKFEGLPVAPFMDREKVTKPTAQIGFIKFVLIPMFETVMKLFPQIEEVMVQPLRESRDRYEELKQIDDAMHEVQKKKSENLTMKKK
;
A
#
# COMPACT_ATOMS: atom_id res chain seq x y z
N MET A 1 54.25 31.91 -34.15
CA MET A 1 54.12 30.85 -35.19
C MET A 1 53.93 29.44 -34.63
N TRP A 2 54.71 28.99 -33.62
CA TRP A 2 54.47 27.67 -32.97
C TRP A 2 53.39 27.73 -31.87
N ARG A 3 53.38 28.76 -31.02
CA ARG A 3 52.32 28.97 -30.00
C ARG A 3 50.93 29.16 -30.58
N ASP A 4 50.81 29.93 -31.67
CA ASP A 4 49.51 30.19 -32.32
C ASP A 4 48.88 28.92 -32.91
N LYS A 5 49.70 27.93 -33.32
CA LYS A 5 49.21 26.64 -33.83
C LYS A 5 48.73 25.72 -32.72
N GLU A 6 49.36 25.80 -31.54
CA GLU A 6 49.03 24.99 -30.38
C GLU A 6 47.72 25.47 -29.73
N GLU A 7 47.53 26.78 -29.66
CA GLU A 7 46.30 27.41 -29.16
C GLU A 7 45.11 27.17 -30.12
N LEU A 8 45.35 27.21 -31.43
CA LEU A 8 44.34 26.83 -32.42
C LEU A 8 43.95 25.35 -32.30
N PHE A 9 44.92 24.46 -32.06
CA PHE A 9 44.68 23.03 -31.90
C PHE A 9 43.87 22.71 -30.64
N GLN A 10 44.17 23.37 -29.51
CA GLN A 10 43.41 23.22 -28.27
C GLN A 10 41.97 23.74 -28.40
N ASN A 11 41.77 24.85 -29.11
CA ASN A 11 40.43 25.37 -29.37
C ASN A 11 39.59 24.42 -30.25
N VAL A 12 40.21 23.80 -31.26
CA VAL A 12 39.53 22.78 -32.10
C VAL A 12 39.17 21.55 -31.28
N LEU A 13 40.08 21.05 -30.43
CA LEU A 13 39.80 19.90 -29.55
C LEU A 13 38.66 20.18 -28.56
N SER A 14 38.63 21.38 -27.98
CA SER A 14 37.56 21.81 -27.07
C SER A 14 36.20 21.86 -27.78
N GLN A 15 36.13 22.44 -28.99
CA GLN A 15 34.91 22.46 -29.79
C GLN A 15 34.43 21.06 -30.18
N VAL A 16 35.36 20.17 -30.54
CA VAL A 16 35.03 18.77 -30.87
C VAL A 16 34.49 18.04 -29.63
N ALA A 17 35.11 18.20 -28.46
CA ALA A 17 34.63 17.61 -27.21
C ALA A 17 33.24 18.12 -26.81
N GLU A 18 32.97 19.42 -27.00
CA GLU A 18 31.65 20.00 -26.73
C GLU A 18 30.57 19.45 -27.69
N GLN A 19 30.91 19.27 -28.97
CA GLN A 19 30.00 18.63 -29.93
C GLN A 19 29.74 17.16 -29.60
N PHE A 20 30.74 16.40 -29.17
CA PHE A 20 30.56 15.03 -28.71
C PHE A 20 29.67 14.95 -27.47
N SER A 21 29.86 15.85 -26.48
CA SER A 21 29.01 15.91 -25.28
C SER A 21 27.55 16.23 -25.63
N ARG A 22 27.31 17.17 -26.55
CA ARG A 22 25.97 17.48 -27.05
C ARG A 22 25.35 16.29 -27.80
N ALA A 23 26.12 15.61 -28.65
CA ALA A 23 25.65 14.42 -29.36
C ALA A 23 25.29 13.27 -28.41
N PHE A 24 26.07 13.08 -27.34
CA PHE A 24 25.80 12.08 -26.31
C PHE A 24 24.50 12.38 -25.56
N LYS A 25 24.32 13.63 -25.11
CA LYS A 25 23.07 14.09 -24.46
C LYS A 25 21.85 13.93 -25.37
N ILE A 26 21.98 14.20 -26.67
CA ILE A 26 20.89 13.99 -27.64
C ILE A 26 20.56 12.50 -27.78
N ASN A 27 21.57 11.62 -27.75
CA ASN A 27 21.35 10.18 -27.87
C ASN A 27 20.71 9.58 -26.59
N GLU A 28 21.08 10.11 -25.43
CA GLU A 28 20.46 9.79 -24.14
C GLU A 28 19.00 10.26 -24.11
N LEU A 29 18.72 11.51 -24.52
CA LEU A 29 17.35 12.02 -24.66
C LEU A 29 16.53 11.18 -25.65
N LYS A 30 17.13 10.76 -26.77
CA LYS A 30 16.48 9.90 -27.76
C LYS A 30 16.12 8.54 -27.17
N THR A 31 17.00 7.97 -26.36
CA THR A 31 16.77 6.70 -25.66
C THR A 31 15.64 6.85 -24.64
N GLU A 32 15.64 7.94 -23.86
CA GLU A 32 14.58 8.23 -22.89
C GLU A 32 13.22 8.44 -23.55
N VAL A 33 13.16 9.22 -24.64
CA VAL A 33 11.93 9.43 -25.41
C VAL A 33 11.42 8.11 -26.01
N THR A 34 12.31 7.26 -26.49
CA THR A 34 11.95 5.93 -27.05
C THR A 34 11.36 5.03 -25.96
N ASN A 35 11.94 5.02 -24.76
CA ASN A 35 11.44 4.26 -23.61
C ASN A 35 10.07 4.77 -23.14
N ARG A 36 9.88 6.10 -23.10
CA ARG A 36 8.58 6.71 -22.78
C ARG A 36 7.51 6.39 -23.82
N LEU A 37 7.88 6.36 -25.10
CA LEU A 37 6.96 5.98 -26.19
C LEU A 37 6.50 4.53 -26.04
N ALA A 38 7.42 3.60 -25.79
CA ALA A 38 7.11 2.18 -25.58
C ALA A 38 6.22 1.95 -24.35
N MET A 39 6.44 2.70 -23.25
CA MET A 39 5.55 2.67 -22.09
C MET A 39 4.14 3.19 -22.39
N LEU A 40 4.03 4.26 -23.19
CA LEU A 40 2.74 4.80 -23.61
C LEU A 40 2.00 3.85 -24.55
N GLU A 41 2.69 3.21 -25.49
CA GLU A 41 2.12 2.19 -26.37
C GLU A 41 1.55 1.01 -25.56
N LYS A 42 2.33 0.47 -24.60
CA LYS A 42 1.88 -0.59 -23.70
C LYS A 42 0.66 -0.17 -22.85
N ARG A 43 0.61 1.10 -22.42
CA ARG A 43 -0.54 1.66 -21.69
C ARG A 43 -1.78 1.78 -22.58
N VAL A 44 -1.62 2.19 -23.84
CA VAL A 44 -2.72 2.25 -24.82
C VAL A 44 -3.25 0.86 -25.15
N GLU A 45 -2.39 -0.15 -25.26
CA GLU A 45 -2.80 -1.55 -25.45
C GLU A 45 -3.60 -2.07 -24.24
N LEU A 46 -3.15 -1.78 -23.01
CA LEU A 46 -3.86 -2.11 -21.76
C LEU A 46 -5.23 -1.42 -21.67
N GLU A 47 -5.32 -0.13 -22.01
CA GLU A 47 -6.59 0.60 -22.06
C GLU A 47 -7.50 0.05 -23.18
N GLY A 48 -6.95 -0.38 -24.31
CA GLY A 48 -7.69 -1.08 -25.37
C GLY A 48 -8.31 -2.40 -24.90
N LEU A 49 -7.59 -3.17 -24.08
CA LEU A 49 -8.12 -4.39 -23.45
C LEU A 49 -9.27 -4.08 -22.48
N LYS A 50 -9.16 -3.01 -21.69
CA LYS A 50 -10.26 -2.54 -20.82
C LYS A 50 -11.50 -2.16 -21.62
N VAL A 51 -11.36 -1.54 -22.79
CA VAL A 51 -12.51 -1.23 -23.67
C VAL A 51 -13.22 -2.50 -24.14
N VAL A 52 -12.46 -3.55 -24.48
CA VAL A 52 -13.03 -4.86 -24.87
C VAL A 52 -13.78 -5.52 -23.70
N GLU A 53 -13.25 -5.43 -22.49
CA GLU A 53 -13.91 -5.91 -21.27
C GLU A 53 -15.19 -5.11 -20.95
N ILE A 54 -15.16 -3.78 -21.13
CA ILE A 54 -16.34 -2.91 -20.98
C ILE A 54 -17.41 -3.29 -22.01
N GLU A 55 -17.04 -3.58 -23.27
CA GLU A 55 -18.01 -4.04 -24.27
C GLU A 55 -18.59 -5.41 -23.95
N LYS A 56 -17.79 -6.33 -23.41
CA LYS A 56 -18.27 -7.62 -22.91
C LYS A 56 -19.25 -7.42 -21.76
N CYS A 57 -18.92 -6.58 -20.79
CA CYS A 57 -19.80 -6.21 -19.68
C CYS A 57 -21.11 -5.58 -20.17
N ARG A 58 -21.06 -4.68 -21.17
CA ARG A 58 -22.27 -4.10 -21.80
C ARG A 58 -23.15 -5.15 -22.47
N ARG A 59 -22.56 -6.13 -23.16
CA ARG A 59 -23.29 -7.25 -23.76
C ARG A 59 -23.96 -8.12 -22.70
N ASP A 60 -23.24 -8.42 -21.61
CA ASP A 60 -23.77 -9.23 -20.50
C ASP A 60 -24.91 -8.49 -19.76
N ILE A 61 -24.77 -7.18 -19.53
CA ILE A 61 -25.84 -6.34 -18.98
C ILE A 61 -27.08 -6.32 -19.89
N LYS A 62 -26.89 -6.24 -21.21
CA LYS A 62 -28.00 -6.27 -22.18
C LYS A 62 -28.74 -7.62 -22.11
N LYS A 63 -28.00 -8.73 -22.08
CA LYS A 63 -28.57 -10.08 -21.96
C LYS A 63 -29.36 -10.26 -20.66
N LEU A 64 -28.83 -9.78 -19.53
CA LEU A 64 -29.53 -9.80 -18.24
C LEU A 64 -30.80 -8.96 -18.24
N ARG A 65 -30.83 -7.82 -18.94
CA ARG A 65 -32.05 -7.00 -19.11
C ARG A 65 -33.11 -7.72 -19.93
N GLU A 66 -32.73 -8.43 -20.98
CA GLU A 66 -33.65 -9.24 -21.80
C GLU A 66 -34.20 -10.44 -21.02
N GLU A 67 -33.37 -11.09 -20.21
CA GLU A 67 -33.78 -12.16 -19.29
C GLU A 67 -34.72 -11.66 -18.18
N MET A 68 -34.53 -10.45 -17.65
CA MET A 68 -35.47 -9.84 -16.71
C MET A 68 -36.78 -9.42 -17.38
N ALA A 69 -36.73 -8.88 -18.59
CA ALA A 69 -37.93 -8.50 -19.34
C ALA A 69 -38.80 -9.72 -19.68
N SER A 70 -38.18 -10.85 -20.01
CA SER A 70 -38.91 -12.11 -20.27
C SER A 70 -39.54 -12.74 -19.02
N ARG A 71 -39.05 -12.41 -17.81
CA ARG A 71 -39.61 -12.86 -16.53
C ARG A 71 -40.75 -12.00 -15.98
N ASN A 72 -41.00 -10.81 -16.54
CA ASN A 72 -41.99 -9.85 -16.05
C ASN A 72 -43.43 -10.05 -16.58
N ASN A 73 -43.72 -11.17 -17.26
CA ASN A 73 -45.08 -11.50 -17.75
C ASN A 73 -45.88 -12.48 -16.86
N SER A 74 -45.51 -12.66 -15.59
CA SER A 74 -46.36 -13.34 -14.61
C SER A 74 -46.68 -12.40 -13.44
N SER A 75 -47.97 -12.06 -13.31
CA SER A 75 -48.54 -11.09 -12.37
C SER A 75 -48.24 -11.36 -10.89
N PHE A 76 -48.22 -10.32 -10.05
CA PHE A 76 -49.13 -10.22 -8.89
C PHE A 76 -49.14 -8.80 -8.29
N LEU A 77 -50.35 -8.33 -7.98
CA LEU A 77 -50.68 -7.17 -7.15
C LEU A 77 -50.29 -7.43 -5.69
N ASP A 78 -49.72 -6.45 -4.99
CA ASP A 78 -50.23 -5.92 -3.71
C ASP A 78 -49.38 -4.72 -3.24
N ASP A 79 -50.07 -3.71 -2.72
CA ASP A 79 -49.55 -2.38 -2.41
C ASP A 79 -49.48 -2.21 -0.88
N ASN A 80 -48.27 -2.25 -0.31
CA ASN A 80 -48.01 -1.81 1.08
C ASN A 80 -46.49 -1.68 1.34
N ARG A 81 -45.92 -0.50 1.04
CA ARG A 81 -44.50 -0.21 1.33
C ARG A 81 -44.30 0.14 2.81
N LYS A 82 -44.00 -0.89 3.61
CA LYS A 82 -43.03 -0.76 4.72
C LYS A 82 -41.63 -0.73 4.11
N LEU A 83 -40.82 0.27 4.47
CA LEU A 83 -39.39 0.32 4.16
C LEU A 83 -38.72 -0.91 4.77
N MET A 84 -38.45 -1.93 3.95
CA MET A 84 -37.62 -3.07 4.33
C MET A 84 -36.14 -2.67 4.20
N PRO A 85 -35.27 -3.11 5.13
CA PRO A 85 -33.83 -2.95 4.97
C PRO A 85 -33.40 -3.62 3.66
N ARG A 86 -32.64 -2.90 2.83
CA ARG A 86 -32.10 -3.42 1.57
C ARG A 86 -31.33 -4.72 1.83
N ARG A 87 -31.89 -5.84 1.40
CA ARG A 87 -31.20 -7.13 1.23
C ARG A 87 -30.46 -7.10 -0.10
N ASP A 88 -29.35 -6.37 -0.14
CA ASP A 88 -28.31 -6.58 -1.14
C ASP A 88 -27.04 -6.96 -0.37
N VAL A 89 -27.07 -8.14 0.25
CA VAL A 89 -25.90 -8.78 0.86
C VAL A 89 -25.09 -9.37 -0.30
N PRO A 90 -23.86 -8.92 -0.58
CA PRO A 90 -22.92 -9.80 -1.27
C PRO A 90 -22.77 -11.03 -0.36
N SER A 91 -23.19 -12.20 -0.84
CA SER A 91 -22.80 -13.44 -0.18
C SER A 91 -21.29 -13.42 -0.10
N TYR A 92 -20.72 -13.26 1.11
CA TYR A 92 -19.29 -13.39 1.33
C TYR A 92 -18.91 -14.82 0.92
N THR A 93 -18.44 -14.95 -0.32
CA THR A 93 -18.07 -16.23 -0.89
C THR A 93 -17.01 -16.83 0.03
N LYS A 94 -17.13 -18.11 0.39
CA LYS A 94 -16.09 -18.80 1.17
C LYS A 94 -14.74 -18.50 0.52
N TYR A 95 -13.83 -17.92 1.29
CA TYR A 95 -12.51 -17.42 0.89
C TYR A 95 -11.55 -18.54 0.47
N ARG A 96 -11.93 -19.31 -0.54
CA ARG A 96 -11.22 -20.47 -1.06
C ARG A 96 -10.38 -20.04 -2.25
N LEU A 97 -9.19 -20.62 -2.36
CA LEU A 97 -8.39 -20.54 -3.58
C LEU A 97 -9.26 -20.87 -4.80
N SER A 98 -9.09 -20.11 -5.87
CA SER A 98 -9.81 -20.39 -7.11
C SER A 98 -9.50 -21.81 -7.61
N GLN A 99 -10.42 -22.46 -8.34
CA GLN A 99 -10.17 -23.80 -8.89
C GLN A 99 -8.95 -23.80 -9.82
N GLN A 100 -8.73 -22.71 -10.56
CA GLN A 100 -7.55 -22.49 -11.39
C GLN A 100 -6.26 -22.47 -10.54
N THR A 101 -6.27 -21.78 -9.39
CA THR A 101 -5.17 -21.76 -8.42
C THR A 101 -4.94 -23.16 -7.87
N ILE A 102 -5.99 -23.87 -7.44
CA ILE A 102 -5.90 -25.25 -6.92
C ILE A 102 -5.29 -26.21 -7.96
N ASP A 103 -5.69 -26.11 -9.23
CA ASP A 103 -5.19 -26.99 -10.29
C ASP A 103 -3.76 -26.64 -10.73
N ALA A 104 -3.36 -25.36 -10.65
CA ALA A 104 -1.96 -24.97 -10.77
C ALA A 104 -1.12 -25.55 -9.63
N LEU A 105 -1.66 -25.55 -8.40
CA LEU A 105 -0.99 -26.09 -7.21
C LEU A 105 -0.79 -27.61 -7.20
N ARG A 106 -1.61 -28.36 -7.96
CA ARG A 106 -1.58 -29.84 -8.02
C ARG A 106 -0.59 -30.41 -9.03
N LYS A 107 -0.04 -29.58 -9.92
CA LYS A 107 0.92 -30.05 -10.94
C LYS A 107 2.32 -30.19 -10.32
N PRO A 108 3.02 -31.34 -10.52
CA PRO A 108 4.36 -31.57 -9.96
C PRO A 108 5.45 -30.63 -10.47
N ALA A 109 5.17 -29.87 -11.55
CA ALA A 109 6.08 -28.88 -12.12
C ALA A 109 5.93 -27.53 -11.43
N PHE A 110 6.09 -27.49 -10.11
CA PHE A 110 6.11 -26.25 -9.33
C PHE A 110 7.48 -25.54 -9.49
N ASP A 111 7.88 -25.33 -10.75
CA ASP A 111 9.09 -24.63 -11.21
C ASP A 111 8.80 -23.18 -11.61
N ILE A 112 7.63 -22.64 -11.24
CA ILE A 112 7.33 -21.19 -11.41
C ILE A 112 8.23 -20.31 -10.52
N TRP A 113 8.98 -20.91 -9.60
CA TRP A 113 9.84 -20.24 -8.62
C TRP A 113 11.27 -20.72 -8.66
N LEU A 114 11.84 -20.86 -9.86
CA LEU A 114 13.29 -20.84 -10.03
C LEU A 114 13.82 -19.43 -9.72
N TRP A 115 13.62 -18.99 -8.48
CA TRP A 115 14.39 -17.90 -7.90
C TRP A 115 15.74 -18.51 -7.55
N GLU A 116 16.69 -18.42 -8.48
CA GLU A 116 18.09 -18.47 -8.09
C GLU A 116 18.30 -17.25 -7.20
N SER A 117 18.59 -17.49 -5.92
CA SER A 117 18.80 -16.46 -4.91
C SER A 117 19.94 -15.55 -5.33
N ASN A 118 19.61 -14.49 -6.07
CA ASN A 118 20.56 -13.42 -6.33
C ASN A 118 20.76 -12.70 -4.99
N GLU A 119 21.95 -12.83 -4.41
CA GLU A 119 22.31 -12.24 -3.13
C GLU A 119 22.01 -10.73 -3.10
N GLU A 120 22.14 -10.05 -4.24
CA GLU A 120 21.83 -8.63 -4.38
C GLU A 120 20.33 -8.32 -4.15
N ILE A 121 19.43 -9.18 -4.65
CA ILE A 121 17.98 -9.03 -4.46
C ILE A 121 17.63 -9.23 -2.97
N VAL A 122 18.22 -10.24 -2.33
CA VAL A 122 17.99 -10.52 -0.90
C VAL A 122 18.46 -9.36 -0.03
N GLU A 123 19.65 -8.85 -0.30
CA GLU A 123 20.22 -7.74 0.45
C GLU A 123 19.36 -6.49 0.28
N THR A 124 18.94 -6.19 -0.95
CA THR A 124 18.05 -5.04 -1.22
C THR A 124 16.69 -5.24 -0.55
N LEU A 125 16.15 -6.47 -0.48
CA LEU A 125 14.87 -6.76 0.16
C LEU A 125 14.87 -6.48 1.66
N ARG A 126 16.03 -6.50 2.33
CA ARG A 126 16.21 -6.10 3.74
C ARG A 126 16.27 -4.59 3.94
N GLN A 127 16.28 -3.80 2.87
CA GLN A 127 16.46 -2.36 2.94
C GLN A 127 15.19 -1.61 2.52
N PRO A 128 14.88 -0.44 3.13
CA PRO A 128 13.70 0.34 2.79
C PRO A 128 13.77 0.96 1.38
N VAL A 129 14.95 0.97 0.76
CA VAL A 129 15.17 1.42 -0.62
C VAL A 129 14.66 0.46 -1.68
N PHE A 130 14.20 -0.75 -1.30
CA PHE A 130 13.65 -1.73 -2.24
C PHE A 130 12.55 -1.14 -3.11
N ASN A 131 12.73 -1.21 -4.43
CA ASN A 131 11.76 -0.66 -5.38
C ASN A 131 10.60 -1.64 -5.57
N VAL A 132 9.52 -1.42 -4.82
CA VAL A 132 8.31 -2.24 -4.84
C VAL A 132 7.60 -2.25 -6.18
N TRP A 133 7.82 -1.29 -7.08
CA TRP A 133 7.11 -1.19 -8.37
C TRP A 133 7.66 -2.09 -9.47
N GLN A 134 8.87 -2.64 -9.29
CA GLN A 134 9.53 -3.48 -10.29
C GLN A 134 8.99 -4.91 -10.35
N TRP A 135 8.16 -5.30 -9.39
CA TRP A 135 7.79 -6.69 -9.14
C TRP A 135 6.31 -6.95 -9.42
N GLU A 136 6.03 -8.03 -10.13
CA GLU A 136 4.69 -8.56 -10.32
C GLU A 136 4.20 -9.29 -9.07
N HIS A 137 2.89 -9.56 -8.98
CA HIS A 137 2.29 -10.18 -7.79
C HIS A 137 2.89 -11.53 -7.43
N HIS A 138 3.24 -12.34 -8.44
CA HIS A 138 3.90 -13.62 -8.19
C HIS A 138 5.28 -13.38 -7.56
N GLU A 139 6.12 -12.53 -8.11
CA GLU A 139 7.45 -12.27 -7.55
C GLU A 139 7.37 -11.71 -6.11
N MET A 140 6.40 -10.84 -5.82
CA MET A 140 6.13 -10.36 -4.46
C MET A 140 5.75 -11.50 -3.50
N LEU A 141 4.95 -12.49 -3.95
CA LEU A 141 4.64 -13.68 -3.16
C LEU A 141 5.90 -14.50 -2.83
N SER A 142 6.85 -14.61 -3.78
CA SER A 142 8.16 -15.23 -3.53
C SER A 142 8.98 -14.46 -2.51
N CYS A 143 9.00 -13.13 -2.59
CA CYS A 143 9.67 -12.29 -1.59
C CYS A 143 9.08 -12.51 -0.19
N LEU A 144 7.74 -12.56 -0.07
CA LEU A 144 7.07 -12.84 1.21
C LEU A 144 7.40 -14.23 1.74
N GLU A 145 7.38 -15.25 0.88
CA GLU A 145 7.80 -16.62 1.25
C GLU A 145 9.25 -16.63 1.75
N HIS A 146 10.15 -15.97 1.03
CA HIS A 146 11.56 -15.86 1.39
C HIS A 146 11.73 -15.22 2.78
N MET A 147 11.03 -14.11 3.08
CA MET A 147 11.12 -13.46 4.40
C MET A 147 10.77 -14.42 5.55
N TYR A 148 9.77 -15.28 5.39
CA TYR A 148 9.39 -16.27 6.42
C TYR A 148 10.46 -17.35 6.61
N HIS A 149 11.12 -17.78 5.54
CA HIS A 149 12.23 -18.73 5.61
C HIS A 149 13.48 -18.09 6.23
N ASP A 150 13.83 -16.89 5.77
CA ASP A 150 15.03 -16.17 6.14
C ASP A 150 15.03 -15.76 7.62
N LEU A 151 13.89 -15.27 8.12
CA LEU A 151 13.70 -14.95 9.54
C LEU A 151 13.67 -16.19 10.45
N GLY A 152 13.80 -17.40 9.89
CA GLY A 152 13.76 -18.67 10.62
C GLY A 152 12.36 -19.12 11.04
N LEU A 153 11.30 -18.37 10.71
CA LEU A 153 9.92 -18.64 11.15
C LEU A 153 9.43 -20.01 10.66
N VAL A 154 9.76 -20.38 9.43
CA VAL A 154 9.38 -21.69 8.89
C VAL A 154 10.00 -22.82 9.70
N LYS A 155 11.29 -22.69 10.04
CA LYS A 155 12.05 -23.71 10.76
C LYS A 155 11.60 -23.80 12.22
N ASP A 156 11.57 -22.68 12.92
CA ASP A 156 11.35 -22.64 14.37
C ASP A 156 9.92 -23.03 14.75
N PHE A 157 8.96 -22.74 13.87
CA PHE A 157 7.55 -23.05 14.09
C PHE A 157 7.04 -24.26 13.29
N ASN A 158 7.93 -24.96 12.59
CA ASN A 158 7.58 -26.10 11.74
C ASN A 158 6.43 -25.78 10.78
N ILE A 159 6.47 -24.62 10.13
CA ILE A 159 5.46 -24.23 9.14
C ILE A 159 5.67 -25.10 7.91
N ASN A 160 4.62 -25.78 7.45
CA ASN A 160 4.71 -26.55 6.22
C ASN A 160 4.90 -25.59 5.02
N PRO A 161 5.99 -25.71 4.22
CA PRO A 161 6.26 -24.76 3.13
C PRO A 161 5.17 -24.69 2.06
N ILE A 162 4.48 -25.80 1.78
CA ILE A 162 3.34 -25.82 0.85
C ILE A 162 2.13 -25.08 1.44
N THR A 163 1.94 -25.19 2.75
CA THR A 163 0.86 -24.46 3.45
C THR A 163 1.17 -22.97 3.50
N LEU A 164 2.43 -22.57 3.69
CA LEU A 164 2.87 -21.18 3.58
C LEU A 164 2.53 -20.59 2.20
N LYS A 165 2.89 -21.29 1.12
CA LYS A 165 2.55 -20.86 -0.26
C LYS A 165 1.05 -20.72 -0.47
N ARG A 166 0.26 -21.70 -0.04
CA ARG A 166 -1.21 -21.68 -0.15
C ARG A 166 -1.82 -20.53 0.64
N TRP A 167 -1.32 -20.30 1.85
CA TRP A 167 -1.73 -19.18 2.68
C TRP A 167 -1.44 -17.85 2.01
N LEU A 168 -0.21 -17.62 1.53
CA LEU A 168 0.16 -16.38 0.82
C LEU A 168 -0.68 -16.15 -0.44
N LEU A 169 -0.96 -17.19 -1.23
CA LEU A 169 -1.87 -17.11 -2.37
C LEU A 169 -3.30 -16.74 -1.93
N CYS A 170 -3.77 -17.31 -0.82
CA CYS A 170 -5.09 -16.99 -0.28
C CYS A 170 -5.13 -15.54 0.24
N ILE A 171 -4.08 -15.06 0.88
CA ILE A 171 -3.93 -13.65 1.27
C ILE A 171 -4.04 -12.75 0.04
N HIS A 172 -3.24 -13.01 -1.00
CA HIS A 172 -3.28 -12.26 -2.26
C HIS A 172 -4.69 -12.20 -2.86
N ASP A 173 -5.37 -13.36 -2.96
CA ASP A 173 -6.73 -13.45 -3.53
C ASP A 173 -7.78 -12.69 -2.70
N ASN A 174 -7.46 -12.34 -1.44
CA ASN A 174 -8.32 -11.60 -0.53
C ASN A 174 -7.98 -10.11 -0.39
N TYR A 175 -6.91 -9.64 -1.03
CA TYR A 175 -6.72 -8.21 -1.26
C TYR A 175 -7.51 -7.78 -2.49
N ARG A 176 -8.20 -6.65 -2.39
CA ARG A 176 -8.96 -6.09 -3.51
C ARG A 176 -8.08 -5.23 -4.41
N ASN A 177 -8.53 -5.02 -5.64
CA ASN A 177 -7.87 -4.14 -6.62
C ASN A 177 -8.28 -2.68 -6.40
N ASN A 178 -8.08 -2.15 -5.19
CA ASN A 178 -8.24 -0.73 -4.92
C ASN A 178 -6.99 0.05 -5.41
N PRO A 179 -7.08 1.36 -5.70
CA PRO A 179 -5.91 2.14 -6.08
C PRO A 179 -4.81 2.13 -5.03
N PHE A 180 -5.13 2.27 -3.74
CA PHE A 180 -4.16 2.31 -2.65
C PHE A 180 -4.16 1.03 -1.80
N HIS A 181 -5.28 0.70 -1.14
CA HIS A 181 -5.33 -0.44 -0.21
C HIS A 181 -5.49 -1.77 -0.98
N ASN A 182 -4.38 -2.25 -1.55
CA ASN A 182 -4.28 -3.44 -2.41
C ASN A 182 -3.12 -4.35 -1.99
N PHE A 183 -2.90 -5.46 -2.72
CA PHE A 183 -1.86 -6.43 -2.38
C PHE A 183 -0.43 -5.84 -2.42
N ARG A 184 -0.17 -4.85 -3.28
CA ARG A 184 1.14 -4.18 -3.30
C ARG A 184 1.35 -3.32 -2.06
N HIS A 185 0.31 -2.70 -1.51
CA HIS A 185 0.39 -2.00 -0.22
C HIS A 185 0.71 -2.98 0.91
N CYS A 186 -0.01 -4.11 0.99
CA CYS A 186 0.33 -5.22 1.89
C CYS A 186 1.81 -5.64 1.81
N PHE A 187 2.31 -5.79 0.59
CA PHE A 187 3.71 -6.11 0.35
C PHE A 187 4.65 -5.00 0.86
N CYS A 188 4.34 -3.72 0.62
CA CYS A 188 5.13 -2.59 1.12
C CYS A 188 5.24 -2.59 2.65
N VAL A 189 4.13 -2.81 3.35
CA VAL A 189 4.08 -2.83 4.82
C VAL A 189 4.88 -4.02 5.36
N THR A 190 4.71 -5.20 4.76
CA THR A 190 5.45 -6.39 5.18
C THR A 190 6.95 -6.28 4.90
N GLN A 191 7.33 -5.76 3.73
CA GLN A 191 8.73 -5.56 3.37
C GLN A 191 9.40 -4.47 4.23
N MET A 192 8.66 -3.42 4.61
CA MET A 192 9.15 -2.43 5.56
C MET A 192 9.35 -3.05 6.95
N MET A 193 8.42 -3.89 7.41
CA MET A 193 8.58 -4.63 8.67
C MET A 193 9.82 -5.51 8.65
N TYR A 194 10.05 -6.25 7.55
CA TYR A 194 11.25 -7.04 7.36
C TYR A 194 12.53 -6.18 7.38
N SER A 195 12.50 -5.01 6.74
CA SER A 195 13.61 -4.05 6.78
C SER A 195 13.86 -3.51 8.18
N MET A 196 12.81 -3.19 8.94
CA MET A 196 12.93 -2.76 10.32
C MET A 196 13.48 -3.87 11.22
N ILE A 197 13.08 -5.13 11.01
CA ILE A 197 13.62 -6.29 11.73
C ILE A 197 15.14 -6.39 11.54
N SER A 198 15.62 -6.25 10.30
CA SER A 198 17.05 -6.27 10.00
C SER A 198 17.78 -5.02 10.51
N LEU A 199 17.30 -3.81 10.18
CA LEU A 199 17.95 -2.54 10.54
C LEU A 199 18.03 -2.32 12.06
N CYS A 200 16.98 -2.72 12.79
CA CYS A 200 16.89 -2.52 14.24
C CYS A 200 17.38 -3.73 15.06
N SER A 201 17.92 -4.77 14.41
CA SER A 201 18.30 -6.04 15.02
C SER A 201 17.20 -6.60 15.94
N LEU A 202 15.95 -6.58 15.49
CA LEU A 202 14.80 -6.87 16.36
C LEU A 202 14.80 -8.32 16.88
N GLN A 203 15.42 -9.27 16.17
CA GLN A 203 15.57 -10.65 16.63
C GLN A 203 16.47 -10.81 17.87
N GLU A 204 17.27 -9.78 18.22
CA GLU A 204 18.02 -9.74 19.49
C GLU A 204 17.18 -9.20 20.66
N LYS A 205 16.04 -8.57 20.37
CA LYS A 205 15.19 -7.87 21.35
C LYS A 205 13.83 -8.53 21.56
N PHE A 206 13.34 -9.22 20.54
CA PHE A 206 12.04 -9.85 20.50
C PHE A 206 12.15 -11.36 20.40
N THR A 207 11.13 -12.05 20.92
CA THR A 207 11.02 -13.50 20.74
C THR A 207 10.68 -13.82 19.29
N GLN A 208 10.97 -15.04 18.82
CA GLN A 208 10.52 -15.46 17.49
C GLN A 208 8.98 -15.43 17.34
N VAL A 209 8.24 -15.56 18.44
CA VAL A 209 6.77 -15.43 18.45
C VAL A 209 6.36 -13.98 18.14
N ASP A 210 7.06 -13.00 18.71
CA ASP A 210 6.84 -11.58 18.41
C ASP A 210 7.15 -11.25 16.95
N ILE A 211 8.24 -11.79 16.39
CA ILE A 211 8.61 -11.62 14.98
C ILE A 211 7.52 -12.23 14.07
N LEU A 212 7.03 -13.42 14.40
CA LEU A 212 5.92 -14.06 13.68
C LEU A 212 4.65 -13.21 13.74
N ILE A 213 4.31 -12.65 14.90
CA ILE A 213 3.16 -11.77 15.08
C ILE A 213 3.29 -10.51 14.22
N LEU A 214 4.45 -9.86 14.22
CA LEU A 214 4.72 -8.65 13.43
C LEU A 214 4.57 -8.90 11.93
N MET A 215 5.22 -9.94 11.41
CA MET A 215 5.16 -10.29 9.98
C MET A 215 3.75 -10.71 9.57
N THR A 216 3.09 -11.54 10.37
CA THR A 216 1.73 -12.02 10.06
C THR A 216 0.71 -10.88 10.09
N ALA A 217 0.79 -10.01 11.10
CA ALA A 217 -0.09 -8.85 11.18
C ALA A 217 0.14 -7.90 9.99
N ALA A 218 1.39 -7.60 9.63
CA ALA A 218 1.71 -6.77 8.47
C ALA A 218 1.11 -7.32 7.16
N VAL A 219 1.20 -8.64 6.93
CA VAL A 219 0.61 -9.29 5.74
C VAL A 219 -0.92 -9.23 5.74
N CYS A 220 -1.55 -9.22 6.91
CA CYS A 220 -3.01 -9.37 7.02
C CYS A 220 -3.78 -8.08 7.29
N HIS A 221 -3.09 -6.97 7.57
CA HIS A 221 -3.71 -5.81 8.24
C HIS A 221 -4.84 -5.14 7.45
N ASP A 222 -4.87 -5.26 6.12
CA ASP A 222 -5.83 -4.61 5.23
C ASP A 222 -6.65 -5.58 4.35
N LEU A 223 -6.72 -6.85 4.76
CA LEU A 223 -7.45 -7.88 4.03
C LEU A 223 -8.90 -7.47 3.73
N ASP A 224 -9.31 -7.62 2.46
CA ASP A 224 -10.66 -7.31 1.98
C ASP A 224 -11.09 -5.83 2.16
N HIS A 225 -10.13 -4.89 2.21
CA HIS A 225 -10.43 -3.46 2.29
C HIS A 225 -11.33 -2.99 1.13
N PRO A 226 -12.43 -2.25 1.40
CA PRO A 226 -13.44 -1.95 0.39
C PRO A 226 -13.15 -0.71 -0.47
N GLY A 227 -12.07 0.02 -0.17
CA GLY A 227 -11.72 1.28 -0.84
C GLY A 227 -12.37 2.53 -0.23
N TYR A 228 -12.99 2.39 0.96
CA TYR A 228 -13.66 3.48 1.67
C TYR A 228 -13.42 3.33 3.17
N ASN A 229 -12.92 4.37 3.82
CA ASN A 229 -12.46 4.34 5.21
C ASN A 229 -13.60 4.20 6.25
N ASN A 230 -13.23 4.05 7.53
CA ASN A 230 -14.16 3.89 8.66
C ASN A 230 -15.22 5.02 8.73
N THR A 231 -14.84 6.28 8.47
CA THR A 231 -15.77 7.42 8.46
C THR A 231 -16.89 7.23 7.45
N TYR A 232 -16.56 6.75 6.24
CA TYR A 232 -17.57 6.41 5.24
C TYR A 232 -18.44 5.25 5.72
N GLN A 233 -17.84 4.17 6.25
CA GLN A 233 -18.60 3.01 6.73
C GLN A 233 -19.69 3.42 7.74
N ILE A 234 -19.31 4.27 8.71
CA ILE A 234 -20.18 4.74 9.79
C ILE A 234 -21.24 5.70 9.24
N ASN A 235 -20.85 6.71 8.48
CA ASN A 235 -21.79 7.72 7.94
C ASN A 235 -22.82 7.11 6.99
N ALA A 236 -22.38 6.17 6.13
CA ALA A 236 -23.25 5.44 5.21
C ALA A 236 -24.00 4.28 5.89
N ARG A 237 -23.71 3.99 7.17
CA ARG A 237 -24.31 2.89 7.96
C ARG A 237 -24.22 1.56 7.23
N THR A 238 -23.04 1.26 6.70
CA THR A 238 -22.81 0.03 5.94
C THR A 238 -22.96 -1.21 6.81
N GLU A 239 -23.01 -2.39 6.17
CA GLU A 239 -23.07 -3.66 6.90
C GLU A 239 -21.88 -3.82 7.87
N LEU A 240 -20.67 -3.37 7.50
CA LEU A 240 -19.50 -3.44 8.37
C LEU A 240 -19.66 -2.55 9.60
N ALA A 241 -20.12 -1.30 9.43
CA ALA A 241 -20.36 -0.39 10.55
C ALA A 241 -21.40 -0.96 11.53
N VAL A 242 -22.51 -1.50 11.01
CA VAL A 242 -23.54 -2.15 11.83
C VAL A 242 -23.01 -3.40 12.53
N ARG A 243 -22.24 -4.24 11.83
CA ARG A 243 -21.68 -5.49 12.38
C ARG A 243 -20.70 -5.21 13.53
N TYR A 244 -19.88 -4.18 13.41
CA TYR A 244 -18.85 -3.82 14.38
C TYR A 244 -19.23 -2.66 15.31
N ASN A 245 -20.49 -2.23 15.26
CA ASN A 245 -21.05 -1.19 16.13
C ASN A 245 -20.20 0.10 16.14
N ASP A 246 -19.77 0.53 14.94
CA ASP A 246 -18.94 1.72 14.71
C ASP A 246 -17.55 1.71 15.37
N ILE A 247 -17.11 0.58 15.95
CA ILE A 247 -15.79 0.45 16.59
C ILE A 247 -14.81 -0.19 15.61
N SER A 248 -13.87 0.62 15.08
CA SER A 248 -12.87 0.23 14.07
C SER A 248 -13.40 -0.82 13.05
N PRO A 249 -14.48 -0.51 12.30
CA PRO A 249 -15.16 -1.52 11.49
C PRO A 249 -14.27 -2.23 10.47
N LEU A 250 -13.35 -1.51 9.84
CA LEU A 250 -12.44 -2.06 8.84
C LEU A 250 -11.38 -2.96 9.47
N GLU A 251 -10.69 -2.49 10.50
CA GLU A 251 -9.61 -3.23 11.15
C GLU A 251 -10.13 -4.52 11.81
N ASN A 252 -11.34 -4.49 12.38
CA ASN A 252 -12.02 -5.69 12.83
C ASN A 252 -12.36 -6.65 11.68
N HIS A 253 -12.76 -6.12 10.52
CA HIS A 253 -13.05 -6.92 9.33
C HIS A 253 -11.78 -7.57 8.77
N HIS A 254 -10.70 -6.82 8.58
CA HIS A 254 -9.40 -7.34 8.14
C HIS A 254 -8.92 -8.49 9.02
N CYS A 255 -8.99 -8.29 10.34
CA CYS A 255 -8.64 -9.31 11.32
C CYS A 255 -9.57 -10.53 11.25
N ALA A 256 -10.88 -10.33 11.11
CA ALA A 256 -11.83 -11.43 10.97
C ALA A 256 -11.55 -12.27 9.70
N VAL A 257 -11.27 -11.62 8.57
CA VAL A 257 -10.91 -12.30 7.31
C VAL A 257 -9.61 -13.08 7.49
N ALA A 258 -8.58 -12.50 8.11
CA ALA A 258 -7.31 -13.19 8.39
C ALA A 258 -7.54 -14.53 9.10
N PHE A 259 -8.32 -14.54 10.18
CA PHE A 259 -8.59 -15.76 10.94
C PHE A 259 -9.59 -16.71 10.30
N GLN A 260 -10.43 -16.23 9.38
CA GLN A 260 -11.20 -17.11 8.51
C GLN A 260 -10.29 -17.85 7.52
N ILE A 261 -9.26 -17.19 6.97
CA ILE A 261 -8.23 -17.84 6.16
C ILE A 261 -7.49 -18.90 6.97
N PHE A 262 -7.01 -18.57 8.17
CA PHE A 262 -6.33 -19.54 9.05
C PHE A 262 -7.22 -20.72 9.49
N SER A 263 -8.55 -20.56 9.49
CA SER A 263 -9.48 -21.66 9.80
C SER A 263 -9.55 -22.73 8.71
N GLN A 264 -9.03 -22.45 7.50
CA GLN A 264 -8.96 -23.42 6.42
C GLN A 264 -7.72 -24.30 6.60
N PRO A 265 -7.85 -25.64 6.70
CA PRO A 265 -6.72 -26.53 6.97
C PRO A 265 -5.56 -26.37 5.99
N ASP A 266 -5.86 -26.13 4.71
CA ASP A 266 -4.87 -25.97 3.64
C ASP A 266 -4.14 -24.62 3.64
N CYS A 267 -4.57 -23.65 4.47
CA CYS A 267 -3.97 -22.32 4.62
C CYS A 267 -3.53 -22.04 6.07
N ASN A 268 -3.64 -23.01 6.97
CA ASN A 268 -3.33 -22.83 8.37
C ASN A 268 -1.83 -23.01 8.64
N ILE A 269 -1.05 -21.93 8.52
CA ILE A 269 0.38 -21.94 8.86
C ILE A 269 0.65 -22.22 10.35
N PHE A 270 -0.39 -22.15 11.20
CA PHE A 270 -0.32 -22.44 12.63
C PHE A 270 -0.74 -23.87 12.99
N SER A 271 -0.94 -24.77 12.02
CA SER A 271 -1.49 -26.11 12.25
C SER A 271 -0.69 -26.96 13.25
N ASN A 272 0.62 -26.69 13.38
CA ASN A 272 1.54 -27.45 14.21
C ASN A 272 1.82 -26.79 15.58
N PHE A 273 1.18 -25.66 15.87
CA PHE A 273 1.35 -24.94 17.13
C PHE A 273 0.52 -25.61 18.21
N ASP A 274 1.00 -25.57 19.45
CA ASP A 274 0.16 -25.90 20.58
C ASP A 274 -0.95 -24.84 20.75
N PRO A 275 -2.08 -25.20 21.37
CA PRO A 275 -3.22 -24.30 21.50
C PRO A 275 -2.93 -22.99 22.27
N GLU A 276 -1.95 -22.98 23.18
CA GLU A 276 -1.64 -21.80 23.98
C GLU A 276 -0.78 -20.81 23.19
N ALA A 277 0.24 -21.31 22.47
CA ALA A 277 1.00 -20.50 21.53
C ALA A 277 0.09 -19.89 20.45
N PHE A 278 -0.87 -20.66 19.91
CA PHE A 278 -1.84 -20.11 18.95
C PHE A 278 -2.70 -19.00 19.55
N LYS A 279 -3.15 -19.10 20.81
CA LYS A 279 -3.89 -18.02 21.47
C LYS A 279 -3.04 -16.76 21.62
N GLN A 280 -1.78 -16.92 22.03
CA GLN A 280 -0.85 -15.79 22.17
C GLN A 280 -0.64 -15.07 20.83
N ILE A 281 -0.36 -15.83 19.76
CA ILE A 281 -0.20 -15.29 18.41
C ILE A 281 -1.47 -14.61 17.94
N ARG A 282 -2.62 -15.27 18.12
CA ARG A 282 -3.92 -14.70 17.76
C ARG A 282 -4.16 -13.36 18.46
N GLN A 283 -3.93 -13.30 19.77
CA GLN A 283 -4.11 -12.07 20.55
C GLN A 283 -3.17 -10.97 20.07
N GLY A 284 -1.88 -11.29 19.86
CA GLY A 284 -0.91 -10.33 19.34
C GLY A 284 -1.29 -9.79 17.97
N THR A 285 -1.64 -10.66 17.03
CA THR A 285 -2.06 -10.26 15.68
C THR A 285 -3.33 -9.41 15.71
N ILE A 286 -4.33 -9.74 16.53
CA ILE A 286 -5.52 -8.90 16.72
C ILE A 286 -5.12 -7.51 17.22
N THR A 287 -4.30 -7.43 18.27
CA THR A 287 -3.84 -6.15 18.84
C THR A 287 -3.14 -5.29 17.79
N LEU A 288 -2.29 -5.88 16.95
CA LEU A 288 -1.54 -5.15 15.94
C LEU A 288 -2.41 -4.67 14.77
N ILE A 289 -3.30 -5.52 14.25
CA ILE A 289 -4.21 -5.10 13.17
C ILE A 289 -5.16 -4.00 13.67
N LEU A 290 -5.72 -4.11 14.87
CA LEU A 290 -6.56 -3.05 15.45
C LEU A 290 -5.79 -1.76 15.80
N ALA A 291 -4.46 -1.79 15.81
CA ALA A 291 -3.63 -0.62 16.05
C ALA A 291 -3.43 0.23 14.78
N THR A 292 -3.67 -0.32 13.59
CA THR A 292 -3.50 0.42 12.33
C THR A 292 -4.54 1.53 12.17
N ASP A 293 -5.73 1.41 12.79
CA ASP A 293 -6.75 2.46 12.82
C ASP A 293 -6.15 3.82 13.21
N MET A 294 -6.16 4.75 12.24
CA MET A 294 -5.57 6.08 12.42
C MET A 294 -6.36 6.96 13.38
N ALA A 295 -7.62 6.63 13.70
CA ALA A 295 -8.36 7.31 14.77
C ALA A 295 -7.67 7.13 16.15
N ARG A 296 -6.90 6.04 16.32
CA ARG A 296 -6.16 5.72 17.55
C ARG A 296 -4.70 6.16 17.54
N HIS A 297 -4.24 6.84 16.48
CA HIS A 297 -2.83 7.22 16.34
C HIS A 297 -2.31 8.02 17.55
N GLY A 298 -3.05 9.06 17.97
CA GLY A 298 -2.66 9.89 19.12
C GLY A 298 -2.56 9.10 20.43
N GLU A 299 -3.58 8.31 20.75
CA GLU A 299 -3.63 7.43 21.93
C GLU A 299 -2.40 6.51 22.00
N ILE A 300 -2.10 5.82 20.90
CA ILE A 300 -1.03 4.83 20.82
C ILE A 300 0.35 5.51 20.92
N LEU A 301 0.55 6.60 20.17
CA LEU A 301 1.84 7.30 20.17
C LEU A 301 2.11 7.98 21.52
N ASP A 302 1.11 8.55 22.18
CA ASP A 302 1.27 9.16 23.50
C ASP A 302 1.58 8.10 24.57
N SER A 303 0.94 6.93 24.51
CA SER A 303 1.28 5.79 25.38
C SER A 303 2.73 5.34 25.18
N PHE A 304 3.22 5.32 23.95
CA PHE A 304 4.61 4.95 23.67
C PHE A 304 5.60 6.02 24.14
N LYS A 305 5.32 7.31 23.90
CA LYS A 305 6.15 8.42 24.39
C LYS A 305 6.33 8.41 25.91
N GLN A 306 5.32 7.98 26.67
CA GLN A 306 5.42 7.85 28.13
C GLN A 306 6.37 6.74 28.57
N LYS A 307 6.60 5.74 27.71
CA LYS A 307 7.42 4.55 28.02
C LYS A 307 8.84 4.64 27.44
N VAL A 308 9.04 5.40 26.37
CA VAL A 308 10.26 5.35 25.54
C VAL A 308 11.54 5.73 26.29
N ASP A 309 11.50 6.74 27.17
CA ASP A 309 12.70 7.24 27.88
C ASP A 309 13.15 6.28 29.00
N SER A 310 12.29 5.36 29.44
CA SER A 310 12.58 4.31 30.41
C SER A 310 12.13 2.93 29.88
N PHE A 311 12.34 2.70 28.59
CA PHE A 311 11.86 1.49 27.92
C PHE A 311 12.55 0.24 28.46
N ASP A 312 11.78 -0.85 28.53
CA ASP A 312 12.22 -2.12 29.10
C ASP A 312 11.74 -3.25 28.19
N PHE A 313 12.68 -3.92 27.53
CA PHE A 313 12.40 -5.03 26.61
C PHE A 313 11.92 -6.30 27.33
N THR A 314 12.01 -6.37 28.66
CA THR A 314 11.46 -7.47 29.46
C THR A 314 10.03 -7.23 29.91
N ASN A 315 9.53 -5.99 29.77
CA ASN A 315 8.17 -5.62 30.11
C ASN A 315 7.22 -5.84 28.92
N GLU A 316 6.25 -6.73 29.09
CA GLU A 316 5.30 -7.11 28.04
C GLU A 316 4.43 -5.94 27.53
N GLU A 317 4.07 -4.99 28.40
CA GLU A 317 3.30 -3.81 28.02
C GLU A 317 4.15 -2.87 27.15
N HIS A 318 5.42 -2.68 27.51
CA HIS A 318 6.37 -1.89 26.74
C HIS A 318 6.58 -2.51 25.35
N VAL A 319 6.85 -3.81 25.29
CA VAL A 319 7.03 -4.55 24.04
C VAL A 319 5.76 -4.52 23.18
N THR A 320 4.58 -4.70 23.77
CA THR A 320 3.30 -4.62 23.04
C THR A 320 3.08 -3.22 22.45
N CYS A 321 3.33 -2.17 23.23
CA CYS A 321 3.24 -0.79 22.78
C CYS A 321 4.22 -0.50 21.62
N LEU A 322 5.47 -0.97 21.74
CA LEU A 322 6.45 -0.86 20.65
C LEU A 322 6.01 -1.61 19.39
N LYS A 323 5.51 -2.85 19.49
CA LYS A 323 5.01 -3.60 18.33
C LYS A 323 3.86 -2.88 17.63
N MET A 324 2.94 -2.26 18.39
CA MET A 324 1.87 -1.42 17.82
C MET A 324 2.44 -0.22 17.06
N VAL A 325 3.46 0.45 17.61
CA VAL A 325 4.10 1.57 16.90
C VAL A 325 4.86 1.08 15.66
N LEU A 326 5.54 -0.07 15.72
CA LEU A 326 6.29 -0.63 14.59
C LEU A 326 5.37 -0.99 13.41
N ILE A 327 4.23 -1.65 13.64
CA ILE A 327 3.29 -1.93 12.55
C ILE A 327 2.73 -0.63 11.96
N LYS A 328 2.43 0.38 12.80
CA LYS A 328 2.00 1.69 12.31
C LYS A 328 3.09 2.40 11.51
N CYS A 329 4.35 2.35 11.94
CA CYS A 329 5.48 2.85 11.15
C CYS A 329 5.49 2.24 9.76
N CYS A 330 5.36 0.91 9.67
CA CYS A 330 5.40 0.19 8.40
C CYS A 330 4.20 0.50 7.50
N ASP A 331 3.01 0.56 8.08
CA ASP A 331 1.73 0.85 7.42
C ASP A 331 1.79 2.17 6.63
N ILE A 332 2.21 3.25 7.30
CA ILE A 332 2.29 4.59 6.69
C ILE A 332 3.70 4.97 6.20
N SER A 333 4.54 3.98 5.88
CA SER A 333 5.96 4.19 5.56
C SER A 333 6.28 4.63 4.13
N ASN A 334 5.30 4.87 3.25
CA ASN A 334 5.57 5.13 1.83
C ASN A 334 6.57 6.28 1.61
N GLU A 335 6.45 7.37 2.36
CA GLU A 335 7.34 8.55 2.27
C GLU A 335 8.73 8.35 2.91
N VAL A 336 8.97 7.20 3.54
CA VAL A 336 10.32 6.79 3.98
C VAL A 336 11.15 6.28 2.80
N ARG A 337 10.49 5.77 1.75
CA ARG A 337 11.14 5.18 0.59
C ARG A 337 11.74 6.27 -0.32
N PRO A 338 12.69 5.92 -1.21
CA PRO A 338 13.16 6.83 -2.24
C PRO A 338 12.00 7.47 -3.01
N MET A 339 12.17 8.71 -3.42
CA MET A 339 11.10 9.54 -4.01
C MET A 339 10.43 8.87 -5.20
N GLU A 340 11.21 8.21 -6.07
CA GLU A 340 10.71 7.55 -7.28
C GLU A 340 9.82 6.35 -6.95
N VAL A 341 9.96 5.80 -5.74
CA VAL A 341 9.14 4.71 -5.20
C VAL A 341 7.95 5.25 -4.41
N ALA A 342 8.13 6.34 -3.67
CA ALA A 342 7.10 6.96 -2.84
C ALA A 342 6.04 7.74 -3.64
N GLU A 343 6.46 8.56 -4.61
CA GLU A 343 5.58 9.50 -5.31
C GLU A 343 4.39 8.84 -6.04
N PRO A 344 4.53 7.67 -6.70
CA PRO A 344 3.38 7.00 -7.31
C PRO A 344 2.30 6.59 -6.29
N TRP A 345 2.66 6.30 -5.04
CA TRP A 345 1.69 5.98 -4.00
C TRP A 345 0.79 7.15 -3.64
N VAL A 346 1.26 8.40 -3.81
CA VAL A 346 0.43 9.58 -3.55
C VAL A 346 -0.69 9.69 -4.59
N ASP A 347 -0.42 9.34 -5.86
CA ASP A 347 -1.48 9.26 -6.87
C ASP A 347 -2.52 8.20 -6.52
N CYS A 348 -2.07 7.00 -6.15
CA CYS A 348 -2.94 5.91 -5.69
C CYS A 348 -3.81 6.33 -4.50
N LEU A 349 -3.21 6.98 -3.50
CA LEU A 349 -3.90 7.45 -2.30
C LEU A 349 -4.98 8.48 -2.65
N LEU A 350 -4.63 9.48 -3.46
CA LEU A 350 -5.56 10.53 -3.86
C LEU A 350 -6.68 9.98 -4.74
N GLU A 351 -6.39 9.05 -5.65
CA GLU A 351 -7.43 8.39 -6.44
C GLU A 351 -8.47 7.70 -5.54
N GLU A 352 -8.01 6.94 -4.54
CA GLU A 352 -8.92 6.28 -3.59
C GLU A 352 -9.69 7.26 -2.71
N TYR A 353 -9.03 8.30 -2.19
CA TYR A 353 -9.69 9.35 -1.41
C TYR A 353 -10.72 10.12 -2.21
N PHE A 354 -10.44 10.41 -3.49
CA PHE A 354 -11.34 11.12 -4.37
C PHE A 354 -12.53 10.26 -4.79
N MET A 355 -12.34 8.95 -5.01
CA MET A 355 -13.47 8.03 -5.20
C MET A 355 -14.43 8.04 -4.01
N GLN A 356 -13.90 8.06 -2.78
CA GLN A 356 -14.72 8.17 -1.59
C GLN A 356 -15.43 9.51 -1.51
N SER A 357 -14.71 10.63 -1.63
CA SER A 357 -15.32 11.95 -1.45
C SER A 357 -16.34 12.30 -2.54
N ASP A 358 -16.13 11.86 -3.77
CA ASP A 358 -17.11 12.01 -4.86
C ASP A 358 -18.38 11.20 -4.57
N ARG A 359 -18.24 10.00 -4.00
CA ARG A 359 -19.36 9.18 -3.58
C ARG A 359 -20.11 9.79 -2.40
N GLU A 360 -19.40 10.31 -1.40
CA GLU A 360 -19.99 11.03 -0.27
C GLU A 360 -20.81 12.24 -0.75
N LYS A 361 -20.27 13.04 -1.69
CA LYS A 361 -21.01 14.14 -2.33
C LYS A 361 -22.29 13.64 -3.02
N PHE A 362 -22.19 12.56 -3.78
CA PHE A 362 -23.32 11.97 -4.51
C PHE A 362 -24.42 11.44 -3.58
N GLU A 363 -24.04 10.79 -2.48
CA GLU A 363 -24.96 10.21 -1.50
C GLU A 363 -25.46 11.24 -0.45
N GLY A 364 -24.95 12.48 -0.48
CA GLY A 364 -25.32 13.54 0.47
C GLY A 364 -24.73 13.33 1.87
N LEU A 365 -23.59 12.63 1.96
CA LEU A 365 -22.85 12.37 3.20
C LEU A 365 -21.82 13.50 3.48
N PRO A 366 -21.37 13.65 4.74
CA PRO A 366 -20.28 14.57 5.07
C PRO A 366 -18.99 14.22 4.32
N VAL A 367 -18.33 15.24 3.78
CA VAL A 367 -17.05 15.11 3.05
C VAL A 367 -15.92 15.71 3.87
N ALA A 368 -14.87 14.94 4.11
CA ALA A 368 -13.69 15.44 4.80
C ALA A 368 -12.87 16.39 3.89
N PRO A 369 -12.50 17.61 4.35
CA PRO A 369 -11.78 18.56 3.51
C PRO A 369 -10.44 18.06 2.95
N PHE A 370 -9.75 17.19 3.68
CA PHE A 370 -8.47 16.60 3.27
C PHE A 370 -8.60 15.46 2.25
N MET A 371 -9.83 15.06 1.89
CA MET A 371 -10.14 14.07 0.84
C MET A 371 -10.88 14.71 -0.34
N ASP A 372 -11.17 16.01 -0.29
CA ASP A 372 -11.96 16.69 -1.31
C ASP A 372 -11.09 17.02 -2.52
N ARG A 373 -11.41 16.43 -3.67
CA ARG A 373 -10.67 16.61 -4.93
C ARG A 373 -10.55 18.06 -5.41
N GLU A 374 -11.44 18.94 -4.94
CA GLU A 374 -11.41 20.37 -5.29
C GLU A 374 -10.45 21.18 -4.40
N LYS A 375 -10.01 20.62 -3.26
CA LYS A 375 -9.22 21.31 -2.24
C LYS A 375 -7.82 20.72 -2.05
N VAL A 376 -7.61 19.48 -2.48
CA VAL A 376 -6.39 18.72 -2.19
C VAL A 376 -5.48 18.69 -3.41
N THR A 377 -4.24 19.11 -3.21
CA THR A 377 -3.10 18.86 -4.11
C THR A 377 -2.14 17.87 -3.45
N LYS A 378 -1.27 17.22 -4.25
CA LYS A 378 -0.24 16.31 -3.73
C LYS A 378 0.59 16.94 -2.60
N PRO A 379 1.15 18.17 -2.74
CA PRO A 379 1.86 18.81 -1.62
C PRO A 379 1.01 18.96 -0.36
N THR A 380 -0.23 19.43 -0.50
CA THR A 380 -1.08 19.70 0.68
C THR A 380 -1.48 18.42 1.42
N ALA A 381 -1.60 17.29 0.71
CA ALA A 381 -1.83 15.99 1.32
C ALA A 381 -0.62 15.51 2.14
N GLN A 382 0.58 15.67 1.60
CA GLN A 382 1.79 15.08 2.18
C GLN A 382 2.45 15.94 3.27
N ILE A 383 2.52 17.27 3.12
CA ILE A 383 3.27 18.14 4.07
C ILE A 383 2.77 17.96 5.50
N GLY A 384 1.46 18.08 5.72
CA GLY A 384 0.87 17.96 7.05
C GLY A 384 1.06 16.55 7.63
N PHE A 385 0.85 15.53 6.80
CA PHE A 385 1.00 14.14 7.20
C PHE A 385 2.45 13.81 7.58
N ILE A 386 3.42 14.17 6.76
CA ILE A 386 4.85 13.96 7.05
C ILE A 386 5.25 14.70 8.33
N LYS A 387 4.89 15.98 8.44
CA LYS A 387 5.34 16.86 9.52
C LYS A 387 4.73 16.53 10.88
N PHE A 388 3.45 16.16 10.90
CA PHE A 388 2.70 16.02 12.15
C PHE A 388 2.35 14.57 12.51
N VAL A 389 2.52 13.62 11.59
CA VAL A 389 2.26 12.18 11.83
C VAL A 389 3.55 11.37 11.70
N LEU A 390 4.21 11.39 10.53
CA LEU A 390 5.35 10.53 10.27
C LEU A 390 6.58 10.91 11.10
N ILE A 391 7.08 12.14 10.95
CA ILE A 391 8.30 12.59 11.64
C ILE A 391 8.20 12.37 13.16
N PRO A 392 7.13 12.81 13.87
CA PRO A 392 7.04 12.59 15.32
C PRO A 392 7.02 11.11 15.72
N MET A 393 6.38 10.24 14.93
CA MET A 393 6.32 8.81 15.21
C MET A 393 7.70 8.16 15.02
N PHE A 394 8.35 8.40 13.88
CA PHE A 394 9.68 7.85 13.60
C PHE A 394 10.76 8.42 14.54
N GLU A 395 10.71 9.71 14.90
CA GLU A 395 11.62 10.28 15.91
C GLU A 395 11.43 9.66 17.30
N THR A 396 10.21 9.23 17.65
CA THR A 396 9.98 8.51 18.90
C THR A 396 10.60 7.12 18.86
N VAL A 397 10.49 6.40 17.74
CA VAL A 397 11.15 5.09 17.54
C VAL A 397 12.68 5.22 17.52
N MET A 398 13.19 6.30 16.93
CA MET A 398 14.63 6.60 16.82
C MET A 398 15.31 6.72 18.19
N LYS A 399 14.57 7.09 19.25
CA LYS A 399 15.11 7.07 20.62
C LYS A 399 15.56 5.68 21.07
N LEU A 400 14.91 4.61 20.61
CA LEU A 400 15.31 3.22 20.89
C LEU A 400 16.27 2.66 19.84
N PHE A 401 16.13 3.12 18.59
CA PHE A 401 16.89 2.62 17.44
C PHE A 401 17.51 3.80 16.67
N PRO A 402 18.61 4.41 17.16
CA PRO A 402 19.20 5.61 16.56
C PRO A 402 19.60 5.44 15.08
N GLN A 403 19.91 4.21 14.65
CA GLN A 403 20.27 3.91 13.27
C GLN A 403 19.17 4.21 12.24
N ILE A 404 17.91 4.37 12.65
CA ILE A 404 16.83 4.75 11.72
C ILE A 404 16.88 6.23 11.34
N GLU A 405 17.69 7.06 12.01
CA GLU A 405 17.78 8.49 11.72
C GLU A 405 18.16 8.73 10.26
N GLU A 406 19.29 8.18 9.84
CA GLU A 406 19.82 8.33 8.48
C GLU A 406 18.94 7.63 7.44
N VAL A 407 18.45 6.44 7.78
CA VAL A 407 17.79 5.55 6.81
C VAL A 407 16.30 5.86 6.64
N MET A 408 15.64 6.45 7.65
CA MET A 408 14.19 6.65 7.64
C MET A 408 13.73 8.06 8.00
N VAL A 409 14.31 8.68 9.04
CA VAL A 409 13.89 10.03 9.47
C VAL A 409 14.38 11.10 8.51
N GLN A 410 15.61 10.96 8.00
CA GLN A 410 16.21 11.91 7.07
C GLN A 410 15.46 11.94 5.71
N PRO A 411 15.12 10.81 5.07
CA PRO A 411 14.24 10.81 3.89
C PRO A 411 12.88 11.50 4.11
N LEU A 412 12.27 11.36 5.30
CA LEU A 412 11.03 12.06 5.62
C LEU A 412 11.22 13.58 5.70
N ARG A 413 12.34 14.04 6.26
CA ARG A 413 12.68 15.48 6.32
C ARG A 413 12.89 16.03 4.91
N GLU A 414 13.60 15.31 4.05
CA GLU A 414 13.83 15.67 2.65
C GLU A 414 12.52 15.69 1.84
N SER A 415 11.67 14.68 2.01
CA SER A 415 10.35 14.62 1.36
C SER A 415 9.47 15.79 1.80
N ARG A 416 9.44 16.13 3.10
CA ARG A 416 8.74 17.32 3.62
C ARG A 416 9.20 18.59 2.90
N ASP A 417 10.51 18.82 2.87
CA ASP A 417 11.09 20.05 2.30
C ASP A 417 10.77 20.16 0.80
N ARG A 418 10.86 19.05 0.07
CA ARG A 418 10.46 18.97 -1.35
C ARG A 418 8.98 19.31 -1.56
N TYR A 419 8.08 18.75 -0.76
CA TYR A 419 6.66 19.08 -0.90
C TYR A 419 6.37 20.53 -0.50
N GLU A 420 7.06 21.09 0.52
CA GLU A 420 6.94 22.51 0.86
C GLU A 420 7.40 23.41 -0.30
N GLU A 421 8.48 23.06 -1.01
CA GLU A 421 8.92 23.73 -2.25
C GLU A 421 7.89 23.59 -3.38
N LEU A 422 7.38 22.38 -3.63
CA LEU A 422 6.37 22.13 -4.66
C LEU A 422 5.09 22.94 -4.40
N LYS A 423 4.69 23.07 -3.14
CA LYS A 423 3.56 23.92 -2.75
C LYS A 423 3.82 25.39 -3.08
N GLN A 424 5.02 25.91 -2.82
CA GLN A 424 5.36 27.29 -3.14
C GLN A 424 5.31 27.55 -4.67
N ILE A 425 5.75 26.57 -5.46
CA ILE A 425 5.66 26.63 -6.93
C ILE A 425 4.18 26.64 -7.37
N ASP A 426 3.35 25.76 -6.82
CA ASP A 426 1.91 25.70 -7.12
C ASP A 426 1.21 27.03 -6.78
N ASP A 427 1.46 27.57 -5.58
CA ASP A 427 0.91 28.85 -5.13
C ASP A 427 1.31 29.99 -6.09
N ALA A 428 2.59 30.06 -6.48
CA ALA A 428 3.10 31.06 -7.41
C ALA A 428 2.47 30.93 -8.81
N MET A 429 2.29 29.71 -9.31
CA MET A 429 1.63 29.45 -10.59
C MET A 429 0.16 29.89 -10.57
N HIS A 430 -0.56 29.59 -9.48
CA HIS A 430 -1.95 30.02 -9.29
C HIS A 430 -2.09 31.55 -9.23
N GLU A 431 -1.17 32.25 -8.55
CA GLU A 431 -1.16 33.71 -8.54
C GLU A 431 -0.95 34.32 -9.93
N VAL A 432 -0.05 33.76 -10.73
CA VAL A 432 0.21 34.22 -12.10
C VAL A 432 -1.02 34.02 -12.99
N GLN A 433 -1.71 32.88 -12.86
CA GLN A 433 -2.94 32.62 -13.60
C GLN A 433 -4.07 33.58 -13.19
N LYS A 434 -4.23 33.83 -11.88
CA LYS A 434 -5.21 34.78 -11.36
C LYS A 434 -4.97 36.19 -11.90
N LYS A 435 -3.73 36.69 -11.82
CA LYS A 435 -3.35 38.01 -12.37
C LYS A 435 -3.58 38.10 -13.88
N LYS A 436 -3.32 37.03 -14.65
CA LYS A 436 -3.64 36.98 -16.10
C LYS A 436 -5.14 37.08 -16.36
N SER A 437 -5.96 36.34 -15.60
CA SER A 437 -7.42 36.35 -15.75
C SER A 437 -8.03 37.71 -15.39
N GLU A 438 -7.57 38.36 -14.34
CA GLU A 438 -8.00 39.72 -13.93
C GLU A 438 -7.65 40.76 -15.01
N ASN A 439 -6.44 40.69 -15.57
CA ASN A 439 -6.00 41.59 -16.65
C ASN A 439 -6.80 41.39 -17.97
N LEU A 440 -7.19 40.15 -18.30
CA LEU A 440 -8.06 39.85 -19.44
C LEU A 440 -9.49 40.38 -19.24
N THR A 441 -9.95 40.41 -17.99
CA THR A 441 -11.29 40.92 -17.63
C THR A 441 -11.33 42.46 -17.65
N MET A 442 -10.23 43.12 -17.25
CA MET A 442 -10.09 44.58 -17.37
C MET A 442 -9.96 45.07 -18.82
N LYS A 443 -9.38 44.28 -19.73
CA LYS A 443 -9.29 44.64 -21.17
C LYS A 443 -10.59 44.45 -21.95
N LYS A 444 -11.62 43.83 -21.36
CA LYS A 444 -12.95 43.61 -21.96
C LYS A 444 -14.02 44.61 -21.47
N LYS A 445 -13.68 45.46 -20.50
CA LYS A 445 -14.44 46.65 -20.12
C LYS A 445 -13.78 47.87 -20.76
#